data_AF-A0A2D7GFF8-F1
#
_entry.id   AF-A0A2D7GFF8-F1
#
_cell.length_a   1.000
_cell.length_b   1.000
_cell.length_c   1.000
_cell.angle_alpha   90.00
_cell.angle_beta   90.00
_cell.angle_gamma   90.00
#
_symmetry.space_group_name_H-M   'P 1'
#
loop_
_entity.id
_entity.type
_entity.pdbx_description
1 polymer ?
#
loop_
_entity_poly.entity_id
_entity_poly.type
_entity_poly.pdbx_seq_one_letter_code
_entity_poly.pdbx_strand_id
1 'polypeptide(L)'
;MLKLIIIFLLVFSYHYKSFSDEIVQDRNGNYFLMKSDGTFEKLPKPKQGNKYIIKKKKVTKKKRIFTQPEKKARSRTNTGFR
;
A
#
# COMPACT_ATOMS: atom_id res chain seq x y z
N MET A 1 -4.57 -34.04 12.16
CA MET A 1 -3.73 -32.91 11.70
C MET A 1 -4.28 -32.23 10.45
N LEU A 2 -4.48 -32.94 9.33
CA LEU A 2 -4.96 -32.34 8.06
C LEU A 2 -6.29 -31.56 8.18
N LYS A 3 -7.27 -32.10 8.92
CA LYS A 3 -8.57 -31.42 9.15
C LYS A 3 -8.42 -30.06 9.85
N LEU A 4 -7.51 -29.95 10.82
CA LEU A 4 -7.26 -28.69 11.54
C LEU A 4 -6.56 -27.66 10.65
N ILE A 5 -5.65 -28.11 9.77
CA ILE A 5 -4.97 -27.26 8.79
C ILE A 5 -5.98 -26.68 7.79
N ILE A 6 -6.93 -27.50 7.33
CA ILE A 6 -7.99 -27.06 6.40
C ILE A 6 -8.90 -26.02 7.05
N ILE A 7 -9.32 -26.25 8.31
CA ILE A 7 -10.15 -25.29 9.06
C ILE A 7 -9.40 -23.97 9.26
N PHE A 8 -8.12 -24.03 9.61
CA PHE A 8 -7.28 -22.84 9.76
C PHE A 8 -7.16 -22.03 8.47
N LEU A 9 -6.95 -22.69 7.32
CA LEU A 9 -6.89 -22.05 6.01
C LEU A 9 -8.21 -21.39 5.59
N LEU A 10 -9.35 -22.03 5.89
CA LEU A 10 -10.67 -21.48 5.61
C LEU A 10 -10.94 -20.21 6.43
N VAL A 11 -10.65 -20.25 7.73
CA VAL A 11 -10.80 -19.09 8.62
C VAL A 11 -9.88 -17.96 8.20
N PHE A 12 -8.61 -18.26 7.89
CA PHE A 12 -7.64 -17.27 7.44
C PHE A 12 -8.08 -16.59 6.13
N SER A 13 -8.58 -17.37 5.17
CA SER A 13 -9.05 -16.85 3.88
C SER A 13 -10.29 -15.96 4.03
N TYR A 14 -11.20 -16.32 4.95
CA TYR A 14 -12.41 -15.53 5.20
C TYR A 14 -12.12 -14.16 5.84
N HIS A 15 -11.05 -14.09 6.65
CA HIS A 15 -10.60 -12.84 7.25
C HIS A 15 -9.67 -12.00 6.35
N TYR A 16 -9.21 -12.55 5.24
CA TYR A 16 -8.33 -11.84 4.31
C TYR A 16 -9.12 -10.88 3.40
N LYS A 17 -9.49 -9.72 3.94
CA LYS A 17 -10.06 -8.62 3.14
C LYS A 17 -8.95 -7.85 2.42
N SER A 18 -8.49 -8.38 1.28
CA SER A 18 -7.62 -7.65 0.35
C SER A 18 -8.45 -6.92 -0.71
N PHE A 19 -9.31 -5.99 -0.28
CA PHE A 19 -10.07 -5.16 -1.19
C PHE A 19 -9.35 -3.83 -1.37
N SER A 20 -8.79 -3.62 -2.56
CA SER A 20 -8.36 -2.29 -3.00
C SER A 20 -9.51 -1.64 -3.74
N ASP A 21 -9.57 -0.32 -3.71
CA ASP A 21 -10.41 0.40 -4.66
C ASP A 21 -9.87 0.13 -6.08
N GLU A 22 -10.76 -0.03 -7.05
CA GLU A 22 -10.45 -0.33 -8.46
C GLU A 22 -11.29 0.55 -9.40
N ILE A 23 -10.75 0.85 -10.59
CA ILE A 23 -11.51 1.54 -11.65
C ILE A 23 -11.89 0.51 -12.71
N VAL A 24 -13.18 0.34 -12.93
CA VAL A 24 -13.73 -0.64 -13.87
C VAL A 24 -14.47 0.10 -14.99
N GLN A 25 -14.43 -0.45 -16.20
CA GLN A 25 -15.16 0.07 -17.34
C GLN A 25 -16.24 -0.93 -17.76
N ASP A 26 -17.46 -0.47 -18.00
CA ASP A 26 -18.53 -1.30 -18.56
C ASP A 26 -18.37 -1.48 -20.09
N ARG A 27 -19.18 -2.36 -20.68
CA ARG A 27 -19.19 -2.57 -22.14
C ARG A 27 -19.61 -1.33 -22.94
N ASN A 28 -20.29 -0.38 -22.28
CA ASN A 28 -20.78 0.86 -22.88
C ASN A 28 -19.75 2.01 -22.75
N GLY A 29 -18.57 1.74 -22.20
CA GLY A 29 -17.50 2.71 -22.01
C GLY A 29 -17.69 3.66 -20.82
N ASN A 30 -18.65 3.42 -19.93
CA ASN A 30 -18.79 4.15 -18.67
C ASN A 30 -17.80 3.63 -17.63
N TYR A 31 -17.28 4.55 -16.82
CA TYR A 31 -16.32 4.23 -15.77
C TYR A 31 -17.00 4.18 -14.40
N PHE A 32 -16.55 3.26 -13.56
CA PHE A 32 -17.01 3.06 -12.19
C PHE A 32 -15.82 2.92 -11.26
N LEU A 33 -15.93 3.50 -10.06
CA LEU A 33 -15.06 3.23 -8.93
C LEU A 33 -15.68 2.10 -8.12
N MET A 34 -15.03 0.93 -8.14
CA MET A 34 -15.35 -0.18 -7.24
C MET A 34 -14.60 0.06 -5.94
N LYS A 35 -15.35 0.26 -4.85
CA LYS A 35 -14.78 0.52 -3.53
C LYS A 35 -14.42 -0.79 -2.84
N SER A 36 -13.54 -0.69 -1.87
CA SER A 36 -13.12 -1.81 -1.03
C SER A 36 -14.25 -2.46 -0.20
N ASP A 37 -15.40 -1.80 -0.05
CA ASP A 37 -16.60 -2.36 0.59
C ASP A 37 -17.50 -3.15 -0.39
N GLY A 38 -17.14 -3.21 -1.67
CA GLY A 38 -17.89 -3.86 -2.74
C GLY A 38 -18.98 -2.98 -3.37
N THR A 39 -19.10 -1.72 -2.96
CA THR A 39 -20.02 -0.77 -3.59
C THR A 39 -19.42 -0.16 -4.86
N PHE A 40 -20.28 0.29 -5.77
CA PHE A 40 -19.88 0.90 -7.04
C PHE A 40 -20.35 2.35 -7.10
N GLU A 41 -19.45 3.24 -7.51
CA GLU A 41 -19.76 4.66 -7.74
C GLU A 41 -19.49 5.00 -9.21
N LYS A 42 -20.48 5.56 -9.90
CA LYS A 42 -20.34 5.92 -11.30
C LYS A 42 -19.45 7.16 -11.44
N LEU A 43 -18.42 7.05 -12.27
CA LEU A 43 -17.52 8.16 -12.58
C LEU A 43 -17.97 8.88 -13.86
N PRO A 44 -17.73 10.20 -13.97
CA PRO A 44 -17.96 10.92 -15.21
C PRO A 44 -17.02 10.42 -16.32
N LYS A 45 -17.34 10.72 -17.58
CA LYS A 45 -16.43 10.38 -18.68
C LYS A 45 -15.14 11.20 -18.54
N PRO A 46 -13.94 10.58 -18.65
CA PRO A 46 -12.69 11.31 -18.62
C PRO A 46 -12.60 12.22 -19.85
N LYS A 47 -11.91 13.36 -19.70
CA LYS A 47 -11.59 14.24 -20.83
C LYS A 47 -10.74 13.48 -21.86
N GLN A 48 -10.82 13.88 -23.12
CA GLN A 48 -10.03 13.26 -24.20
C GLN A 48 -8.54 13.27 -23.85
N GLY A 49 -7.89 12.10 -24.00
CA GLY A 49 -6.49 11.89 -23.65
C GLY A 49 -6.20 11.58 -22.17
N ASN A 50 -7.19 11.71 -21.28
CA ASN A 50 -7.02 11.46 -19.84
C ASN A 50 -7.55 10.08 -19.43
N LYS A 51 -6.97 9.52 -18.36
CA LYS A 51 -7.38 8.25 -17.76
C LYS A 51 -7.45 8.40 -16.24
N TYR A 52 -8.34 7.63 -15.61
CA TYR A 52 -8.40 7.55 -14.16
C TYR A 52 -7.24 6.70 -13.62
N ILE A 53 -6.64 7.15 -12.50
CA ILE A 53 -5.54 6.46 -11.83
C ILE A 53 -5.81 6.49 -10.32
N ILE A 54 -5.87 5.31 -9.69
CA ILE A 54 -5.92 5.19 -8.24
C ILE A 54 -4.54 5.49 -7.68
N LYS A 55 -4.42 6.59 -6.92
CA LYS A 55 -3.16 6.96 -6.28
C LYS A 55 -2.98 6.15 -5.01
N LYS A 56 -1.82 5.51 -4.86
CA LYS A 56 -1.42 4.89 -3.59
C LYS A 56 -1.42 5.96 -2.50
N LYS A 57 -2.02 5.64 -1.35
CA LYS A 57 -1.99 6.51 -0.16
C LYS A 57 -0.53 6.72 0.24
N LYS A 58 -0.05 7.97 0.19
CA LYS A 58 1.28 8.32 0.69
C LYS A 58 1.24 8.22 2.21
N VAL A 59 1.94 7.24 2.77
CA VAL A 59 2.17 7.19 4.22
C VAL A 59 3.21 8.25 4.53
N THR A 60 2.77 9.41 5.01
CA THR A 60 3.69 10.40 5.57
C THR A 60 4.30 9.81 6.83
N LYS A 61 5.59 9.48 6.78
CA LYS A 61 6.33 9.09 7.99
C LYS A 61 6.24 10.27 8.96
N LYS A 62 5.57 10.08 10.11
CA LYS A 62 5.54 11.10 11.17
C LYS A 62 6.98 11.47 11.50
N LYS A 63 7.30 12.78 11.45
CA LYS A 63 8.61 13.27 11.90
C LYS A 63 8.77 12.84 13.36
N ARG A 64 9.80 12.05 13.65
CA ARG A 64 10.16 11.73 15.04
C ARG A 64 10.65 13.03 15.67
N ILE A 65 10.07 13.42 16.80
CA ILE A 65 10.46 14.61 17.57
C ILE A 65 11.90 14.49 18.07
N PHE A 66 12.38 13.26 18.26
CA PHE A 66 13.75 12.96 18.66
C PHE A 66 14.52 12.30 17.51
N THR A 67 15.55 12.99 17.02
CA THR A 67 16.55 12.42 16.12
C THR A 67 17.63 11.74 16.94
N GLN A 68 17.91 10.47 16.64
CA GLN A 68 19.09 9.81 17.23
C GLN A 68 20.35 10.48 16.68
N PRO A 69 21.32 10.83 17.53
CA PRO A 69 22.58 11.41 17.06
C PRO A 69 23.35 10.38 16.24
N GLU A 70 23.83 10.78 15.06
CA GLU A 70 24.71 9.95 14.24
C GLU A 70 26.04 9.72 14.97
N LYS A 71 26.35 8.46 15.30
CA LYS A 71 27.64 8.09 15.88
C LYS A 71 28.72 8.22 14.81
N LYS A 72 29.57 9.25 14.91
CA LYS A 72 30.77 9.34 14.08
C LYS A 72 31.75 8.22 14.47
N ALA A 73 32.15 7.41 13.51
CA ALA A 73 33.22 6.44 13.72
C ALA A 73 34.51 7.19 14.06
N ARG A 74 35.25 6.73 15.09
CA ARG A 74 36.56 7.29 15.42
C ARG A 74 37.53 6.89 14.32
N SER A 75 37.98 7.87 13.52
CA SER A 75 39.07 7.63 12.57
C SER A 75 40.34 7.28 13.35
N ARG A 76 40.98 6.16 13.02
CA ARG A 76 42.28 5.81 13.58
C ARG A 76 43.32 6.74 12.95
N THR A 77 43.86 7.68 13.71
CA THR A 77 44.99 8.49 13.28
C THR A 77 46.27 7.67 13.42
N ASN A 78 47.07 7.58 12.35
CA ASN A 78 48.40 6.95 12.37
C ASN A 78 49.46 7.83 13.04
N THR A 79 49.09 8.63 14.04
CA THR A 79 49.95 9.61 14.71
C THR A 79 50.63 9.03 15.95
N GLY A 80 51.07 7.76 15.87
CA GLY A 80 51.92 7.16 16.88
C GLY A 80 53.37 7.48 16.55
N PHE A 81 54.09 8.14 17.48
CA PHE A 81 55.53 8.25 17.40
C PHE A 81 56.15 6.88 17.65
N ARG A 82 57.05 6.45 16.76
CA ARG A 82 57.94 5.31 16.94
C ARG A 82 59.18 5.72 17.71
#